data_AF-A0A932DGZ7-F1
#
_entry.id   AF-A0A932DGZ7-F1
#
_cell.length_a   1.000
_cell.length_b   1.000
_cell.length_c   1.000
_cell.angle_alpha   90.00
_cell.angle_beta   90.00
_cell.angle_gamma   90.00
#
_symmetry.space_group_name_H-M   'P 1'
#
loop_
_entity.id
_entity.type
_entity.pdbx_description
1 polymer ?
#
loop_
_entity_poly.entity_id
_entity_poly.type
_entity_poly.pdbx_seq_one_letter_code
_entity_poly.pdbx_strand_id
1 'polypeptide(L)'
;MAGGARKTRTPPRSKRRRAPHAPVQEQIADSILETIGNTPLVRLHRVTRGVRGDVLAKLEFLNPGGSVKDRIGPRMIRSAEQARRLRPGGTIVEA
;
A
#
# COMPACT_ATOMS: atom_id res chain seq x y z
N MET A 1 25.94 -49.03 -7.03
CA MET A 1 24.67 -48.52 -6.47
C MET A 1 24.65 -47.01 -6.62
N ALA A 2 23.83 -46.47 -7.52
CA ALA A 2 23.82 -45.06 -7.88
C ALA A 2 22.80 -44.29 -7.02
N GLY A 3 23.28 -43.45 -6.10
CA GLY A 3 22.46 -42.56 -5.29
C GLY A 3 22.02 -41.34 -6.10
N GLY A 4 20.77 -41.35 -6.58
CA GLY A 4 20.18 -40.25 -7.33
C GLY A 4 19.90 -39.04 -6.45
N ALA A 5 20.64 -37.95 -6.65
CA ALA A 5 20.37 -36.66 -6.02
C ALA A 5 18.98 -36.15 -6.41
N ARG A 6 18.10 -35.95 -5.42
CA ARG A 6 16.82 -35.25 -5.62
C ARG A 6 17.11 -33.82 -6.06
N LYS A 7 17.02 -33.57 -7.37
CA LYS A 7 16.94 -32.22 -7.94
C LYS A 7 15.72 -31.53 -7.35
N THR A 8 15.94 -30.60 -6.42
CA THR A 8 14.92 -29.65 -5.98
C THR A 8 14.52 -28.82 -7.21
N ARG A 9 13.40 -29.18 -7.85
CA ARG A 9 12.86 -28.43 -8.98
C ARG A 9 12.36 -27.09 -8.44
N THR A 10 13.21 -26.07 -8.46
CA THR A 10 12.76 -24.69 -8.28
C THR A 10 11.69 -24.44 -9.35
N PRO A 11 10.46 -24.08 -8.96
CA PRO A 11 9.39 -23.90 -9.93
C PRO A 11 9.79 -22.81 -10.93
N PRO A 12 9.45 -22.97 -12.22
CA PRO A 12 9.80 -21.98 -13.23
C PRO A 12 9.19 -20.65 -12.81
N ARG A 13 10.03 -19.60 -12.79
CA ARG A 13 9.66 -18.22 -12.48
C ARG A 13 8.51 -17.85 -13.43
N SER A 14 7.27 -17.91 -12.94
CA SER A 14 6.11 -17.67 -13.79
C SER A 14 6.29 -16.31 -14.43
N LYS A 15 6.36 -16.25 -15.76
CA LYS A 15 6.30 -14.99 -16.52
C LYS A 15 4.87 -14.44 -16.36
N ARG A 16 4.53 -13.99 -15.16
CA ARG A 16 3.26 -13.33 -14.87
C ARG A 16 3.31 -12.01 -15.63
N ARG A 17 2.43 -11.92 -16.63
CA ARG A 17 2.14 -10.73 -17.43
C ARG A 17 2.10 -9.52 -16.50
N ARG A 18 2.70 -8.39 -16.90
CA ARG A 18 2.44 -7.11 -16.23
C ARG A 18 0.93 -6.97 -16.18
N ALA A 19 0.35 -6.92 -14.98
CA ALA A 19 -1.02 -6.48 -14.86
C ALA A 19 -1.08 -5.08 -15.50
N PRO A 20 -2.10 -4.76 -16.30
CA PRO A 20 -2.28 -3.40 -16.78
C PRO A 20 -2.17 -2.46 -15.58
N HIS A 21 -1.43 -1.35 -15.72
CA HIS A 21 -1.54 -0.27 -14.74
C HIS A 21 -3.02 0.01 -14.60
N ALA A 22 -3.56 -0.16 -13.39
CA ALA A 22 -4.92 0.28 -13.12
C ALA A 22 -4.99 1.75 -13.58
N PRO A 23 -6.04 2.14 -14.33
CA PRO A 23 -6.15 3.50 -14.82
C PRO A 23 -5.95 4.44 -13.64
N VAL A 24 -5.04 5.41 -13.79
CA VAL A 24 -5.01 6.56 -12.88
C VAL A 24 -6.42 7.14 -12.99
N GLN A 25 -7.13 7.22 -11.88
CA GLN A 25 -8.45 7.84 -11.87
C GLN A 25 -8.23 9.32 -12.21
N GLU A 26 -8.44 9.67 -13.48
CA GLU A 26 -8.51 11.05 -13.99
C GLU A 26 -9.81 11.69 -13.49
N GLN A 27 -9.92 11.81 -12.17
CA GLN A 27 -11.04 12.44 -11.49
C GLN A 27 -10.48 13.69 -10.81
N ILE A 28 -11.07 14.84 -11.12
CA ILE A 28 -10.82 16.06 -10.36
C ILE A 28 -11.40 15.82 -8.97
N ALA A 29 -10.52 15.78 -7.96
CA ALA A 29 -10.92 15.58 -6.57
C ALA A 29 -11.46 16.89 -5.98
N ASP A 30 -12.59 16.83 -5.27
CA ASP A 30 -13.20 18.00 -4.62
C ASP A 30 -12.48 18.35 -3.31
N SER A 31 -11.69 17.40 -2.77
CA SER A 31 -10.87 17.58 -1.58
C SER A 31 -9.58 16.78 -1.69
N ILE A 32 -8.49 17.30 -1.12
CA ILE A 32 -7.24 16.54 -1.00
C ILE A 32 -7.42 15.21 -0.27
N LEU A 33 -8.42 15.11 0.62
CA LEU A 33 -8.75 13.89 1.36
C LEU A 33 -9.19 12.73 0.45
N GLU A 34 -9.71 13.02 -0.75
CA GLU A 34 -10.14 12.02 -1.73
C GLU A 34 -8.95 11.38 -2.45
N THR A 35 -7.77 12.02 -2.39
CA THR A 35 -6.53 11.49 -2.97
C THR A 35 -5.79 10.54 -2.02
N ILE A 36 -6.31 10.32 -0.80
CA ILE A 36 -5.74 9.38 0.18
C ILE A 36 -6.05 7.94 -0.23
N GLY A 37 -5.03 7.10 -0.26
CA GLY A 37 -5.13 5.70 -0.63
C GLY A 37 -4.66 5.44 -2.05
N ASN A 38 -5.07 4.30 -2.63
CA ASN A 38 -4.65 3.84 -3.96
C ASN A 38 -3.13 3.90 -4.25
N THR A 39 -2.31 3.93 -3.20
CA THR A 39 -0.86 3.98 -3.29
C THR A 39 -0.31 2.73 -3.98
N PRO A 40 0.78 2.83 -4.75
CA PRO A 40 1.25 1.73 -5.56
C PRO A 40 1.84 0.60 -4.71
N LEU A 41 1.71 -0.63 -5.22
CA LEU A 41 2.44 -1.80 -4.74
C LEU A 41 3.60 -2.07 -5.71
N VAL A 42 4.83 -1.86 -5.26
CA VAL A 42 6.03 -1.87 -6.11
C VAL A 42 6.92 -3.07 -5.78
N ARG A 43 7.36 -3.77 -6.81
CA ARG A 43 8.27 -4.92 -6.67
C ARG A 43 9.70 -4.46 -6.40
N LEU A 44 10.31 -5.00 -5.34
CA LEU A 44 11.72 -4.77 -5.05
C LEU A 44 12.58 -5.81 -5.79
N HIS A 45 13.55 -5.35 -6.58
CA HIS A 45 14.40 -6.21 -7.40
C HIS A 45 15.84 -6.35 -6.90
N ARG A 46 16.49 -5.22 -6.57
CA ARG A 46 17.93 -5.18 -6.26
C ARG A 46 18.23 -5.65 -4.84
N VAL A 47 17.52 -5.10 -3.85
CA VAL A 47 17.75 -5.34 -2.41
C VAL A 47 17.27 -6.71 -1.92
N THR A 48 16.49 -7.41 -2.72
CA THR A 48 15.84 -8.70 -2.39
C THR A 48 16.38 -9.85 -3.24
N ARG A 49 17.55 -9.66 -3.89
CA ARG A 49 18.20 -10.69 -4.70
C ARG A 49 18.49 -11.94 -3.83
N GLY A 50 18.10 -13.11 -4.32
CA GLY A 50 18.31 -14.39 -3.60
C GLY A 50 17.19 -14.76 -2.62
N VAL A 51 16.26 -13.85 -2.33
CA VAL A 51 15.06 -14.17 -1.53
C VAL A 51 14.12 -15.05 -2.36
N ARG A 52 13.67 -16.16 -1.78
CA ARG A 52 12.64 -17.01 -2.39
C ARG A 52 11.28 -16.36 -2.19
N GLY A 53 10.69 -15.84 -3.28
CA GLY A 53 9.36 -15.24 -3.29
C GLY A 53 9.34 -13.81 -3.82
N ASP A 54 8.14 -13.25 -3.89
CA ASP A 54 7.90 -11.86 -4.28
C ASP A 54 8.00 -10.94 -3.05
N VAL A 55 8.93 -9.99 -3.08
CA VAL A 55 8.99 -8.93 -2.08
C VAL A 55 8.47 -7.64 -2.69
N LEU A 56 7.41 -7.10 -2.10
CA LEU A 56 6.67 -5.93 -2.58
C LEU A 56 6.66 -4.85 -1.51
N ALA A 57 6.79 -3.59 -1.93
CA ALA A 57 6.69 -2.41 -1.09
C ALA A 57 5.38 -1.68 -1.39
N LYS A 58 4.56 -1.45 -0.36
CA LYS A 58 3.37 -0.62 -0.44
C LYS A 58 3.77 0.82 -0.11
N LEU A 59 3.76 1.71 -1.10
CA LEU A 59 4.38 3.04 -0.99
C LEU A 59 3.43 4.06 -0.35
N GLU A 60 3.15 3.90 0.95
CA GLU A 60 2.22 4.76 1.71
C GLU A 60 2.72 6.21 1.92
N PHE A 61 3.98 6.51 1.62
CA PHE A 61 4.47 7.88 1.62
C PHE A 61 3.95 8.72 0.44
N LEU A 62 3.26 8.10 -0.52
CA LEU A 62 2.63 8.77 -1.66
C LEU A 62 1.19 9.22 -1.38
N ASN A 63 0.68 9.01 -0.16
CA ASN A 63 -0.52 9.73 0.28
C ASN A 63 -0.19 11.24 0.40
N PRO A 64 -1.17 12.15 0.30
CA PRO A 64 -0.93 13.59 0.19
C PRO A 64 -0.23 14.25 1.40
N GLY A 65 -0.42 13.72 2.60
CA GLY A 65 0.29 14.13 3.83
C GLY A 65 1.64 13.41 4.02
N GLY A 66 2.05 12.58 3.05
CA GLY A 66 3.38 11.99 3.00
C GLY A 66 3.56 10.73 3.85
N SER A 67 2.50 10.19 4.44
CA SER A 67 2.61 9.00 5.29
C SER A 67 1.37 8.13 5.31
N VAL A 68 1.51 6.93 5.86
CA VAL A 68 0.39 6.01 6.11
C VAL A 68 -0.67 6.59 7.06
N LYS A 69 -0.33 7.62 7.85
CA LYS A 69 -1.24 8.21 8.84
C LYS A 69 -2.41 8.96 8.21
N ASP A 70 -2.27 9.35 6.94
CA ASP A 70 -3.34 9.94 6.15
C ASP A 70 -4.56 9.01 6.06
N ARG A 71 -4.37 7.68 6.14
CA ARG A 71 -5.49 6.73 6.15
C ARG A 71 -6.30 6.76 7.44
N ILE A 72 -5.64 6.93 8.59
CA ILE A 72 -6.29 6.78 9.91
C ILE A 72 -6.82 8.12 10.43
N GLY A 73 -6.14 9.23 10.16
CA GLY A 73 -6.52 10.57 10.63
C GLY A 73 -7.99 10.91 10.31
N PRO A 74 -8.38 10.97 9.02
CA PRO A 74 -9.76 11.27 8.63
C PRO A 74 -10.77 10.27 9.20
N ARG A 75 -10.38 9.00 9.37
CA ARG A 75 -11.26 7.96 9.93
C ARG A 75 -11.53 8.17 11.41
N MET A 76 -10.51 8.56 12.19
CA MET A 76 -10.68 8.92 13.60
C MET A 76 -11.54 10.17 13.76
N ILE A 77 -11.30 11.21 12.96
CA ILE A 77 -12.08 12.44 12.98
C ILE A 77 -13.55 12.18 12.63
N ARG A 78 -13.83 11.51 11.51
CA ARG A 78 -15.21 11.14 11.11
C ARG A 78 -15.92 10.32 12.18
N SER A 79 -15.22 9.38 12.80
CA SER A 79 -15.80 8.57 13.88
C SER A 79 -16.15 9.42 15.11
N ALA A 80 -15.30 10.40 15.47
CA ALA A 80 -15.55 11.31 16.59
C ALA A 80 -16.72 12.27 16.30
N GLU A 81 -16.82 12.76 15.06
CA GLU A 81 -17.94 13.59 14.60
C GLU A 81 -19.26 12.82 14.63
N GLN A 82 -19.29 11.60 14.08
CA GLN A 82 -20.47 10.71 14.10
C GLN A 82 -20.92 10.39 15.53
N ALA A 83 -19.96 10.17 16.44
CA ALA A 83 -20.23 9.95 17.86
C ALA A 83 -20.57 11.24 18.63
N ARG A 84 -20.66 12.40 17.97
CA ARG A 84 -20.88 13.73 18.56
C ARG A 84 -19.86 14.12 19.65
N ARG A 85 -18.68 13.50 19.63
CA ARG A 85 -17.53 13.80 20.51
C ARG A 85 -16.69 14.96 20.00
N LEU A 86 -16.71 15.19 18.68
CA LEU A 86 -16.08 16.34 18.04
C LEU A 86 -17.17 17.18 17.36
N ARG A 87 -17.07 18.50 17.46
CA ARG A 87 -18.00 19.47 16.87
C ARG A 87 -17.22 20.46 16.02
N PRO A 88 -17.88 21.16 15.08
CA PRO A 88 -17.26 22.26 14.34
C PRO A 88 -16.58 23.26 15.29
N GLY A 89 -15.34 23.62 14.99
CA GLY A 89 -14.51 24.50 15.84
C GLY A 89 -13.88 23.83 17.07
N GLY A 90 -14.08 22.52 17.28
CA GLY A 90 -13.44 21.79 18.36
C GLY A 90 -11.92 21.64 18.18
N THR A 91 -11.19 21.61 19.29
CA THR A 91 -9.73 21.44 19.30
C THR A 91 -9.35 19.96 19.36
N ILE A 92 -8.37 19.57 18.53
CA ILE A 92 -7.76 18.23 18.54
C ILE A 92 -6.35 18.36 19.13
N VAL A 93 -6.01 17.44 20.04
CA VAL A 93 -4.67 17.35 20.65
C VAL A 93 -4.16 15.92 20.44
N GLU A 94 -2.93 15.80 19.94
CA GLU A 94 -2.22 14.53 19.70
C GLU A 94 -0.82 14.66 20.33
N ALA A 95 -0.27 13.55 20.85
CA ALA A 95 1.04 13.50 21.52
C ALA A 95 2.17 13.04 20.61
#